data_AF-A0AAP2NY39-F1
#
_entry.id   AF-A0AAP2NY39-F1
#
_cell.length_a   1.000
_cell.length_b   1.000
_cell.length_c   1.000
_cell.angle_alpha   90.00
_cell.angle_beta   90.00
_cell.angle_gamma   90.00
#
_symmetry.space_group_name_H-M   'P 1'
#
loop_
_entity.id
_entity.type
_entity.pdbx_description
1 polymer ?
#
loop_
_entity_poly.entity_id
_entity_poly.type
_entity_poly.pdbx_seq_one_letter_code
_entity_poly.pdbx_strand_id
1 'polypeptide(L)'
;EQRDYQNKILKRLEDHKQRAAKLPVKDYAEMEEVVRNEVPVLQQEILLRAADEGTELIAYALGKNEKLRQRLTAEKDPIRAAFLLGQISQKVKLAPKPKTAPKPEPEVKGGAGNAVTDDFSKRFPGAIIE
;
A
#
# COMPACT_ATOMS: atom_id res chain seq x y z
N GLU A 1 24.78 -4.78 -29.67
CA GLU A 1 24.89 -3.79 -28.58
C GLU A 1 23.75 -2.77 -28.54
N GLN A 2 23.60 -1.86 -29.50
CA GLN A 2 22.48 -0.88 -29.49
C GLN A 2 21.09 -1.52 -29.53
N ARG A 3 20.89 -2.56 -30.36
CA ARG A 3 19.62 -3.31 -30.40
C ARG A 3 19.31 -4.00 -29.07
N ASP A 4 20.32 -4.56 -28.42
CA ASP A 4 20.16 -5.24 -27.13
C ASP A 4 19.78 -4.25 -26.03
N TYR A 5 20.33 -3.04 -26.07
CA TYR A 5 19.98 -1.96 -25.16
C TYR A 5 18.53 -1.52 -25.34
N GLN A 6 18.08 -1.31 -26.59
CA GLN A 6 16.69 -0.97 -26.88
C GLN A 6 15.73 -2.07 -26.41
N ASN A 7 16.05 -3.34 -26.68
CA ASN A 7 15.25 -4.47 -26.21
C ASN A 7 15.15 -4.53 -24.68
N LYS A 8 16.22 -4.19 -23.95
CA LYS A 8 16.20 -4.13 -22.48
C LYS A 8 15.30 -3.02 -21.97
N ILE A 9 15.32 -1.84 -22.58
CA ILE A 9 14.42 -0.73 -22.21
C ILE A 9 12.97 -1.13 -22.46
N LEU A 10 12.67 -1.67 -23.65
CA LEU A 10 11.32 -2.12 -23.99
C LEU A 10 10.80 -3.16 -23.00
N LYS A 11 11.64 -4.15 -22.65
CA LYS A 11 11.28 -5.16 -21.66
C LYS A 11 10.96 -4.53 -20.29
N ARG A 12 11.79 -3.59 -19.81
CA ARG A 12 11.55 -2.89 -18.53
C ARG A 12 10.25 -2.08 -18.55
N LEU A 13 9.91 -1.45 -19.67
CA LEU A 13 8.65 -0.72 -19.82
C LEU A 13 7.45 -1.68 -19.78
N GLU A 14 7.58 -2.86 -20.38
CA GLU A 14 6.53 -3.87 -20.35
C GLU A 14 6.36 -4.45 -18.94
N ASP A 15 7.45 -4.77 -18.26
CA ASP A 15 7.44 -5.21 -16.86
C ASP A 15 6.81 -4.15 -15.95
N HIS A 16 7.12 -2.87 -16.16
CA HIS A 16 6.50 -1.75 -15.45
C HIS A 16 4.98 -1.70 -15.68
N LYS A 17 4.53 -1.77 -16.93
CA LYS A 17 3.10 -1.77 -17.28
C LYS A 17 2.37 -2.95 -16.64
N GLN A 18 2.97 -4.14 -16.65
CA GLN A 18 2.39 -5.32 -16.01
C GLN A 18 2.28 -5.16 -14.49
N ARG A 19 3.27 -4.55 -13.83
CA ARG A 19 3.23 -4.28 -12.39
C ARG A 19 2.22 -3.18 -12.04
N ALA A 20 2.17 -2.11 -12.83
CA ALA A 20 1.18 -1.05 -12.72
C ALA A 20 -0.26 -1.60 -12.81
N ALA A 21 -0.53 -2.49 -13.77
CA ALA A 21 -1.84 -3.12 -13.92
C ALA A 21 -2.25 -4.01 -12.74
N LYS A 22 -1.28 -4.57 -12.01
CA LYS A 22 -1.53 -5.39 -10.80
C LYS A 22 -1.77 -4.52 -9.56
N LEU A 23 -1.50 -3.22 -9.62
CA LEU A 23 -1.61 -2.33 -8.48
C LEU A 23 -3.09 -2.01 -8.21
N PRO A 24 -3.60 -2.18 -6.97
CA PRO A 24 -5.02 -1.99 -6.65
C PRO A 24 -5.35 -0.50 -6.42
N VAL A 25 -4.97 0.36 -7.35
CA VAL A 25 -5.08 1.83 -7.25
C VAL A 25 -5.81 2.35 -8.48
N LYS A 26 -6.89 3.10 -8.28
CA LYS A 26 -7.79 3.53 -9.39
C LYS A 26 -7.21 4.70 -10.18
N ASP A 27 -6.54 5.59 -9.47
CA ASP A 27 -6.00 6.87 -9.88
C ASP A 27 -4.53 6.77 -10.35
N TYR A 28 -4.06 5.54 -10.60
CA TYR A 28 -2.67 5.31 -11.01
C TYR A 28 -2.32 6.00 -12.33
N ALA A 29 -3.18 5.87 -13.35
CA ALA A 29 -2.92 6.42 -14.69
C ALA A 29 -2.76 7.95 -14.66
N GLU A 30 -3.63 8.66 -13.93
CA GLU A 30 -3.54 10.11 -13.75
C GLU A 30 -2.23 10.52 -13.07
N MET A 31 -1.84 9.80 -12.00
CA MET A 31 -0.59 10.07 -11.30
C MET A 31 0.65 9.79 -12.17
N GLU A 32 0.60 8.75 -13.00
CA GLU A 32 1.68 8.43 -13.95
C GLU A 32 1.83 9.53 -15.01
N GLU A 33 0.72 10.05 -15.54
CA GLU A 33 0.75 11.16 -16.50
C GLU A 33 1.35 12.42 -15.89
N VAL A 34 1.00 12.77 -14.66
CA VAL A 34 1.60 13.91 -13.94
C VAL A 34 3.12 13.74 -13.84
N VAL A 35 3.60 12.55 -13.48
CA VAL A 35 5.04 12.27 -13.40
C VAL A 35 5.70 12.35 -14.77
N ARG A 36 5.06 11.82 -15.82
CA ARG A 36 5.60 11.85 -17.19
C ARG A 36 5.73 13.28 -17.73
N ASN A 37 4.83 14.18 -17.35
CA ASN A 37 4.82 15.56 -17.81
C ASN A 37 5.79 16.46 -17.03
N GLU A 38 5.91 16.26 -15.71
CA GLU A 38 6.70 17.16 -14.86
C GLU A 38 8.14 16.70 -14.62
N VAL A 39 8.39 15.38 -14.54
CA VAL A 39 9.75 14.87 -14.28
C VAL A 39 10.53 14.83 -15.59
N PRO A 40 11.80 15.30 -15.64
CA PRO A 40 12.54 15.30 -16.89
C PRO A 40 12.91 13.88 -17.34
N VAL A 41 13.06 13.70 -18.66
CA VAL A 41 13.26 12.39 -19.31
C VAL A 41 14.45 11.62 -18.73
N LEU A 42 15.55 12.32 -18.40
CA LEU A 42 16.73 11.68 -17.79
C LEU A 42 16.42 11.03 -16.44
N GLN A 43 15.65 11.70 -15.57
CA GLN A 43 15.24 11.18 -14.28
C GLN A 43 14.22 10.04 -14.44
N GLN A 44 13.38 10.07 -15.47
CA GLN A 44 12.48 8.96 -15.82
C GLN A 44 13.27 7.72 -16.25
N GLU A 45 14.31 7.89 -17.06
CA GLU A 45 15.20 6.80 -17.46
C GLU A 45 15.94 6.22 -16.26
N ILE A 46 16.45 7.08 -15.36
CA ILE A 46 17.09 6.65 -14.12
C ILE A 46 16.11 5.86 -13.26
N LEU A 47 14.86 6.32 -13.13
CA LEU A 47 13.82 5.61 -12.40
C LEU A 47 13.60 4.20 -12.99
N LEU A 48 13.43 4.09 -14.31
CA LEU A 48 13.25 2.81 -15.00
C LEU A 48 14.49 1.91 -14.90
N ARG A 49 15.68 2.51 -14.79
CA ARG A 49 16.94 1.78 -14.70
C ARG A 49 17.26 1.31 -13.27
N ALA A 50 17.01 2.15 -12.28
CA ALA A 50 17.40 1.93 -10.90
C ALA A 50 16.37 1.12 -10.10
N ALA A 51 15.08 1.28 -10.41
CA ALA A 51 14.01 0.66 -9.65
C ALA A 51 13.58 -0.68 -10.26
N ASP A 52 14.52 -1.58 -10.60
CA ASP A 52 14.25 -2.88 -11.25
C ASP A 52 12.95 -3.56 -10.75
N GLU A 53 12.67 -3.45 -9.43
CA GLU A 53 11.37 -3.72 -8.81
C GLU A 53 10.79 -2.46 -8.12
N GLY A 54 9.46 -2.27 -8.19
CA GLY A 54 8.76 -1.20 -7.47
C GLY A 54 8.69 0.16 -8.18
N THR A 55 9.11 0.23 -9.44
CA THR A 55 9.02 1.44 -10.29
C THR A 55 7.63 2.08 -10.25
N GLU A 56 6.58 1.24 -10.32
CA GLU A 56 5.18 1.66 -10.32
C GLU A 56 4.78 2.34 -9.00
N LEU A 57 5.24 1.82 -7.86
CA LEU A 57 4.96 2.41 -6.56
C LEU A 57 5.64 3.77 -6.42
N ILE A 58 6.88 3.89 -6.89
CA ILE A 58 7.64 5.14 -6.85
C ILE A 58 6.98 6.18 -7.77
N ALA A 59 6.60 5.80 -8.99
CA ALA A 59 5.87 6.68 -9.91
C ALA A 59 4.56 7.17 -9.28
N TYR A 60 3.78 6.29 -8.67
CA TYR A 60 2.56 6.67 -7.96
C TYR A 60 2.82 7.62 -6.78
N ALA A 61 3.86 7.35 -5.97
CA ALA A 61 4.24 8.20 -4.85
C ALA A 61 4.71 9.61 -5.31
N LEU A 62 5.44 9.70 -6.42
CA LEU A 62 5.84 10.97 -7.02
C LEU A 62 4.66 11.75 -7.59
N GLY A 63 3.66 11.06 -8.15
CA GLY A 63 2.42 11.70 -8.60
C GLY A 63 1.62 12.28 -7.43
N LYS A 64 1.45 11.50 -6.35
CA LYS A 64 0.75 11.94 -5.14
C LYS A 64 1.47 13.03 -4.34
N ASN A 65 2.79 13.12 -4.43
CA ASN A 65 3.58 14.05 -3.63
C ASN A 65 4.37 15.04 -4.49
N GLU A 66 3.76 16.20 -4.72
CA GLU A 66 4.34 17.30 -5.47
C GLU A 66 5.69 17.76 -4.90
N LYS A 67 5.86 17.82 -3.57
CA LYS A 67 7.12 18.27 -2.95
C LYS A 67 8.29 17.34 -3.30
N LEU A 68 8.06 16.03 -3.33
CA LEU A 68 9.10 15.07 -3.72
C LEU A 68 9.42 15.17 -5.21
N ARG A 69 8.40 15.40 -6.04
CA ARG A 69 8.54 15.59 -7.48
C ARG A 69 9.33 16.85 -7.83
N GLN A 70 9.01 17.97 -7.18
CA GLN A 70 9.78 19.22 -7.31
C GLN A 70 11.22 19.03 -6.87
N ARG A 71 11.47 18.32 -5.77
CA ARG A 71 12.83 18.02 -5.31
C ARG A 71 13.62 17.17 -6.31
N LEU A 72 12.99 16.17 -6.91
CA LEU A 72 13.62 15.34 -7.95
C LEU A 72 13.89 16.15 -9.22
N THR A 73 12.97 17.02 -9.61
CA THR A 73 13.07 17.86 -10.81
C THR A 73 14.11 18.98 -10.66
N ALA A 74 14.27 19.51 -9.44
CA ALA A 74 15.29 20.51 -9.13
C ALA A 74 16.72 19.94 -9.14
N GLU A 75 16.87 18.63 -8.97
CA GLU A 75 18.17 17.97 -8.96
C GLU A 75 18.68 17.77 -10.40
N LYS A 76 19.78 18.48 -10.71
CA LYS A 76 20.42 18.43 -12.04
C LYS A 76 21.43 17.29 -12.16
N ASP A 77 21.96 16.82 -11.03
CA ASP A 77 22.95 15.75 -10.99
C ASP A 77 22.24 14.38 -11.08
N PRO A 78 22.50 13.58 -12.13
CA PRO A 78 21.85 12.28 -12.30
C PRO A 78 22.19 11.29 -11.19
N ILE A 79 23.38 11.37 -10.58
CA ILE A 79 23.79 10.46 -9.51
C ILE A 79 23.02 10.80 -8.22
N ARG A 80 22.88 12.09 -7.92
CA ARG A 80 22.06 12.53 -6.78
C ARG A 80 20.58 12.21 -6.99
N ALA A 81 20.07 12.37 -8.20
CA ALA A 81 18.71 11.99 -8.54
C ALA A 81 18.47 10.48 -8.33
N ALA A 82 19.40 9.63 -8.78
CA ALA A 82 19.34 8.19 -8.55
C ALA A 82 19.36 7.85 -7.05
N PHE A 83 20.23 8.50 -6.28
CA PHE A 83 20.29 8.32 -4.83
C PHE A 83 19.00 8.75 -4.12
N LEU A 84 18.44 9.90 -4.50
CA LEU A 84 17.16 10.39 -3.97
C LEU A 84 16.03 9.41 -4.28
N LEU A 85 15.97 8.89 -5.52
CA LEU A 85 15.02 7.85 -5.91
C LEU A 85 15.18 6.58 -5.07
N GLY A 86 16.41 6.17 -4.77
CA GLY A 86 16.69 5.07 -3.84
C GLY A 86 16.21 5.34 -2.40
N GLN A 87 16.35 6.56 -1.91
CA GLN A 87 15.80 6.94 -0.59
C GLN A 87 14.26 6.95 -0.59
N ILE A 88 13.65 7.37 -1.71
CA ILE A 88 12.20 7.34 -1.88
C ILE A 88 11.73 5.88 -1.94
N SER A 89 12.37 5.01 -2.71
CA SER A 89 11.96 3.61 -2.86
C SER A 89 11.93 2.86 -1.53
N GLN A 90 12.86 3.14 -0.61
CA GLN A 90 12.87 2.55 0.73
C GLN A 90 11.66 2.96 1.59
N LYS A 91 11.14 4.16 1.37
CA LYS A 91 10.02 4.74 2.14
C LYS A 91 8.66 4.44 1.51
N VAL A 92 8.63 4.21 0.20
CA VAL A 92 7.40 3.94 -0.53
C VAL A 92 7.00 2.48 -0.30
N LYS A 93 5.95 2.30 0.49
CA LYS A 93 5.26 1.03 0.69
C LYS A 93 3.78 1.26 0.55
N LEU A 94 3.08 0.34 -0.11
CA LEU A 94 1.63 0.39 -0.11
C LEU A 94 1.16 0.13 1.33
N ALA A 95 0.40 1.08 1.90
CA ALA A 95 -0.15 0.88 3.22
C ALA A 95 -1.02 -0.40 3.19
N PRO A 96 -0.96 -1.25 4.22
CA PRO A 96 -1.84 -2.40 4.30
C PRO A 96 -3.29 -1.89 4.26
N LYS A 97 -4.15 -2.58 3.50
CA LYS A 97 -5.59 -2.29 3.49
C LYS A 97 -6.04 -2.14 4.95
N PRO A 98 -6.75 -1.06 5.31
CA PRO A 98 -7.19 -0.86 6.68
C PRO A 98 -7.94 -2.12 7.09
N LYS A 99 -7.42 -2.80 8.12
CA LYS A 99 -8.09 -3.97 8.68
C LYS A 99 -9.46 -3.47 9.08
N THR A 100 -10.50 -4.03 8.47
CA THR A 100 -11.88 -3.82 8.90
C THR A 100 -11.87 -4.01 10.42
N ALA A 101 -12.31 -3.00 11.16
CA ALA A 101 -12.34 -3.09 12.62
C ALA A 101 -13.03 -4.41 13.00
N PRO A 102 -12.45 -5.22 13.91
CA PRO A 102 -13.10 -6.44 14.35
C PRO A 102 -14.51 -6.07 14.80
N LYS A 103 -15.50 -6.84 14.31
CA LYS A 103 -16.90 -6.67 14.69
C LYS A 103 -16.95 -6.59 16.23
N PRO A 104 -17.64 -5.60 16.82
CA PRO A 104 -17.71 -5.47 18.27
C PRO A 104 -18.07 -6.82 18.87
N GLU A 105 -17.34 -7.21 19.91
CA GLU A 105 -17.59 -8.46 20.63
C GLU A 105 -19.09 -8.52 20.95
N PRO A 106 -19.77 -9.66 20.75
CA PRO A 106 -21.16 -9.77 21.12
C PRO A 106 -21.26 -9.42 22.60
N GLU A 107 -22.01 -8.37 22.93
CA GLU A 107 -22.31 -8.02 24.32
C GLU A 107 -22.83 -9.30 24.99
N VAL A 108 -22.07 -9.83 25.94
CA VAL A 108 -22.55 -10.88 26.82
C VAL A 108 -23.66 -10.23 27.62
N LYS A 109 -24.89 -10.38 27.15
CA LYS A 109 -26.09 -10.08 27.92
C LYS A 109 -26.05 -11.05 29.08
N GLY A 110 -25.52 -10.59 30.21
CA GLY A 110 -25.55 -11.33 31.47
C GLY A 110 -26.98 -11.80 31.68
N GLY A 111 -27.19 -13.09 31.54
CA GLY A 111 -28.45 -13.71 31.92
C GLY A 111 -28.57 -13.51 33.41
N ALA A 112 -29.25 -12.44 33.82
CA ALA A 112 -29.80 -12.35 35.15
C ALA A 112 -30.70 -13.58 35.29
N GLY A 113 -30.16 -14.62 35.92
CA GLY A 113 -30.90 -15.80 36.30
C GLY A 113 -32.07 -15.31 37.13
N ASN A 114 -33.26 -15.32 36.54
CA ASN A 114 -34.47 -15.35 37.33
C ASN A 114 -34.43 -16.67 38.09
N ALA A 115 -33.97 -16.61 39.34
CA ALA A 115 -33.92 -17.70 40.30
C ALA A 115 -35.33 -18.14 40.71
N VAL A 116 -36.15 -18.54 39.74
CA VAL A 116 -37.53 -18.98 39.96
C VAL A 116 -37.78 -20.40 39.43
N THR A 117 -36.84 -20.98 38.69
CA THR A 117 -36.95 -22.38 38.26
C THR A 117 -35.60 -23.07 38.27
N ASP A 118 -34.97 -23.16 39.43
CA ASP A 118 -33.83 -24.05 39.61
C ASP A 118 -34.34 -25.49 39.78
N ASP A 119 -33.75 -26.43 39.06
CA ASP A 119 -34.12 -27.86 39.07
C ASP A 119 -34.03 -28.45 40.50
N PHE A 120 -33.19 -27.84 41.34
CA PHE A 120 -33.02 -28.15 42.75
C PHE A 120 -34.31 -27.97 43.57
N SER A 121 -35.03 -26.85 43.38
CA SER A 121 -36.26 -26.54 44.13
C SER A 121 -37.42 -27.46 43.74
N LYS A 122 -37.43 -28.00 42.51
CA LYS A 122 -38.41 -29.00 42.07
C LYS A 122 -38.12 -30.39 42.64
N ARG A 123 -36.85 -30.73 42.82
CA ARG A 123 -36.43 -32.07 43.27
C ARG A 123 -36.45 -32.20 44.79
N PHE A 124 -36.25 -31.10 45.51
CA PHE A 124 -36.23 -31.08 46.98
C PHE A 124 -37.03 -29.88 47.53
N PRO A 125 -38.37 -29.94 47.54
CA PRO A 125 -39.18 -28.89 48.12
C PRO A 125 -38.99 -28.86 49.65
N GLY A 126 -38.34 -27.82 50.17
CA GLY A 126 -38.15 -27.58 51.61
C GLY A 126 -36.71 -27.62 52.13
N ALA A 127 -35.71 -27.81 51.27
CA ALA A 127 -34.31 -27.67 51.68
C ALA A 127 -33.93 -26.18 51.84
N ILE A 128 -33.57 -25.77 53.06
CA ILE A 128 -32.98 -24.46 53.35
C ILE A 128 -31.47 -24.69 53.50
N ILE A 129 -30.67 -23.89 52.80
CA ILE A 129 -29.21 -23.90 52.92
C ILE A 129 -28.87 -22.86 53.99
N GLU A 130 -28.37 -23.30 55.15
CA GLU A 130 -27.69 -22.44 56.15
C GLU A 130 -26.20 -22.31 55.82
#